data_AF-H2XRT2-F1
#
_entry.id   AF-H2XRT2-F1
#
_cell.length_a   1.000
_cell.length_b   1.000
_cell.length_c   1.000
_cell.angle_alpha   90.00
_cell.angle_beta   90.00
_cell.angle_gamma   90.00
#
_symmetry.space_group_name_H-M   'P 1'
#
loop_
_entity.id
_entity.type
_entity.pdbx_description
1 polymer ?
#
loop_
_entity_poly.entity_id
_entity_poly.type
_entity_poly.pdbx_seq_one_letter_code
_entity_poly.pdbx_strand_id
1 'polypeptide(L)'
;MRKVGLWDCGFTEVGATELGQALQKLSVPLESINIGANKIGNGATALAHGLCGVRSLNLSQSNIPEHKIKFIKEKYQALPSPKPKIEGIGSMPSSNTRCVMQ
;
A
#
# COMPACT_ATOMS: atom_id res chain seq x y z
N MET A 1 -18.31 -7.15 -2.66
CA MET A 1 -17.85 -5.98 -1.91
C MET A 1 -16.52 -6.33 -1.23
N ARG A 2 -15.37 -5.80 -1.69
CA ARG A 2 -14.04 -6.12 -1.12
C ARG A 2 -13.28 -4.83 -0.78
N LYS A 3 -13.91 -4.01 0.07
CA LYS A 3 -13.38 -2.74 0.54
C LYS A 3 -13.09 -2.81 2.03
N VAL A 4 -11.97 -2.26 2.46
CA VAL A 4 -11.56 -2.22 3.87
C VAL A 4 -11.37 -0.75 4.27
N GLY A 5 -12.17 -0.29 5.24
CA GLY A 5 -12.10 1.06 5.78
C GLY A 5 -11.56 1.04 7.20
N LEU A 6 -10.37 1.59 7.39
CA LEU A 6 -9.64 1.67 8.65
C LEU A 6 -9.11 3.09 8.87
N TRP A 7 -9.83 4.10 8.36
CA TRP A 7 -9.47 5.50 8.52
C TRP A 7 -9.48 5.88 10.01
N ASP A 8 -8.40 6.52 10.49
CA ASP A 8 -8.27 7.02 11.87
C ASP A 8 -8.71 6.01 12.95
N CYS A 9 -8.28 4.75 12.78
CA CYS A 9 -8.60 3.65 13.70
C CYS A 9 -7.48 3.39 14.73
N GLY A 10 -6.53 4.33 14.87
CA GLY A 10 -5.35 4.13 15.70
C GLY A 10 -4.41 3.04 15.15
N PHE A 11 -4.43 2.81 13.84
CA PHE A 11 -3.62 1.78 13.20
C PHE A 11 -2.12 2.14 13.32
N THR A 12 -1.33 1.23 13.89
CA THR A 12 0.10 1.43 14.15
C THR A 12 0.96 0.76 13.08
N GLU A 13 2.29 0.90 13.19
CA GLU A 13 3.24 0.23 12.31
C GLU A 13 3.13 -1.31 12.31
N VAL A 14 2.76 -1.90 13.46
CA VAL A 14 2.57 -3.34 13.60
C VAL A 14 1.35 -3.78 12.78
N GLY A 15 0.24 -3.05 12.91
CA GLY A 15 -0.97 -3.29 12.13
C GLY A 15 -0.72 -3.19 10.61
N ALA A 16 0.02 -2.18 10.17
CA ALA A 16 0.39 -2.02 8.77
C ALA A 16 1.30 -3.15 8.26
N THR A 17 2.19 -3.64 9.12
CA THR A 17 3.07 -4.77 8.81
C THR A 17 2.28 -6.05 8.59
N GLU A 18 1.42 -6.39 9.54
CA GLU A 18 0.55 -7.57 9.47
C GLU A 18 -0.40 -7.49 8.26
N LEU A 19 -1.00 -6.32 8.01
CA LEU A 19 -1.86 -6.11 6.86
C LEU A 19 -1.09 -6.33 5.55
N GLY A 20 0.12 -5.78 5.43
CA GLY A 20 0.98 -5.98 4.25
C GLY A 20 1.32 -7.45 4.01
N GLN A 21 1.55 -8.24 5.07
CA GLN A 21 1.76 -9.68 4.96
C GLN A 21 0.49 -10.43 4.56
N ALA A 22 -0.66 -10.06 5.14
CA ALA A 22 -1.95 -10.65 4.79
C ALA A 22 -2.30 -10.39 3.31
N LEU A 23 -2.01 -9.19 2.81
CA LEU A 23 -2.21 -8.82 1.40
C LEU A 23 -1.35 -9.65 0.44
N GLN A 24 -0.14 -10.05 0.83
CA GLN A 24 0.71 -10.94 0.03
C GLN A 24 0.17 -12.38 -0.01
N LYS A 25 -0.48 -12.82 1.07
CA LYS A 25 -1.09 -14.16 1.17
C LYS A 25 -2.47 -14.23 0.50
N LEU A 26 -3.08 -13.08 0.20
CA LEU A 26 -4.38 -12.99 -0.45
C LEU A 26 -4.25 -13.37 -1.94
N SER A 27 -4.84 -14.49 -2.34
CA SER A 27 -4.88 -14.90 -3.76
C SER A 27 -5.76 -14.02 -4.64
N VAL A 28 -6.63 -13.18 -4.05
CA VAL A 28 -7.57 -12.35 -4.80
C VAL A 28 -7.44 -10.89 -4.34
N PRO A 29 -7.25 -9.92 -5.25
CA PRO A 29 -6.98 -8.53 -4.88
C PRO A 29 -8.21 -7.81 -4.31
N LEU A 30 -8.00 -7.01 -3.26
CA LEU A 30 -9.01 -6.11 -2.71
C LEU A 30 -9.26 -4.93 -3.65
N GLU A 31 -10.51 -4.45 -3.69
CA GLU A 31 -10.87 -3.35 -4.58
C GLU A 31 -10.36 -2.00 -4.05
N SER A 32 -10.45 -1.79 -2.75
CA SER A 32 -10.03 -0.54 -2.11
C SER A 32 -9.73 -0.73 -0.64
N ILE A 33 -8.64 -0.12 -0.18
CA ILE A 33 -8.28 -0.04 1.23
C ILE A 33 -8.06 1.43 1.58
N ASN A 34 -8.70 1.88 2.66
CA ASN A 34 -8.42 3.18 3.24
C ASN A 34 -7.86 3.00 4.64
N ILE A 35 -6.58 3.35 4.81
CA ILE A 35 -5.88 3.37 6.10
C ILE A 35 -5.29 4.76 6.36
N GLY A 36 -5.88 5.79 5.76
CA GLY A 36 -5.48 7.17 6.00
C GLY A 36 -5.67 7.62 7.45
N ALA A 37 -5.03 8.72 7.83
CA ALA A 37 -5.02 9.28 9.19
C ALA A 37 -4.56 8.30 10.29
N ASN A 38 -3.66 7.37 9.97
CA ASN A 38 -3.11 6.41 10.93
C ASN A 38 -1.61 6.57 11.15
N LYS A 39 -1.09 6.03 12.25
CA LYS A 39 0.34 6.11 12.62
C LYS A 39 1.11 4.89 12.13
N ILE A 40 1.08 4.63 10.82
CA ILE A 40 1.67 3.42 10.23
C ILE A 40 3.19 3.47 10.12
N GLY A 41 3.81 4.66 10.14
CA GLY A 41 5.26 4.83 10.24
C GLY A 41 6.05 3.92 9.30
N ASN A 42 6.85 3.01 9.88
CA ASN A 42 7.69 2.07 9.15
C ASN A 42 6.94 0.88 8.54
N GLY A 43 5.75 0.56 9.03
CA GLY A 43 4.91 -0.54 8.53
C GLY A 43 4.45 -0.33 7.08
N ALA A 44 4.57 0.90 6.56
CA ALA A 44 4.31 1.22 5.16
C ALA A 44 5.19 0.43 4.17
N THR A 45 6.37 -0.05 4.60
CA THR A 45 7.22 -0.96 3.81
C THR A 45 6.52 -2.29 3.50
N ALA A 46 5.86 -2.90 4.48
CA ALA A 46 5.14 -4.16 4.27
C ALA A 46 3.93 -3.96 3.36
N LEU A 47 3.23 -2.84 3.50
CA LEU A 47 2.15 -2.45 2.60
C LEU A 47 2.63 -2.35 1.16
N ALA A 48 3.86 -1.84 0.94
CA ALA A 48 4.49 -1.78 -0.39
C ALA A 48 4.59 -3.17 -1.06
N HIS A 49 4.87 -4.21 -0.29
CA HIS A 49 4.94 -5.58 -0.80
C HIS A 49 3.54 -6.16 -1.04
N GLY A 50 2.56 -5.75 -0.24
CA GLY A 50 1.14 -6.11 -0.40
C GLY A 50 0.40 -5.36 -1.52
N LEU A 51 1.05 -4.43 -2.23
CA LEU A 51 0.40 -3.62 -3.27
C LEU A 51 -0.13 -4.45 -4.45
N CYS A 52 0.43 -5.62 -4.74
CA CYS A 52 -0.11 -6.54 -5.75
C CYS A 52 -1.52 -7.06 -5.39
N GLY A 53 -1.85 -7.09 -4.10
CA GLY A 53 -3.12 -7.58 -3.58
C GLY A 53 -4.22 -6.52 -3.48
N VAL A 54 -4.03 -5.32 -4.04
CA VAL A 54 -5.03 -4.22 -3.96
C VAL A 54 -5.17 -3.50 -5.30
N ARG A 55 -6.34 -2.90 -5.55
CA ARG A 55 -6.57 -1.98 -6.70
C ARG A 55 -6.54 -0.51 -6.31
N SER A 56 -6.82 -0.18 -5.05
CA SER A 56 -6.77 1.19 -4.56
C SER A 56 -6.36 1.20 -3.09
N LEU A 57 -5.45 2.10 -2.73
CA LEU A 57 -4.93 2.25 -1.38
C LEU A 57 -4.85 3.73 -1.02
N ASN A 58 -5.51 4.14 0.05
CA ASN A 58 -5.40 5.49 0.57
C ASN A 58 -4.53 5.51 1.84
N LEU A 59 -3.44 6.27 1.76
CA LEU A 59 -2.42 6.50 2.80
C LEU A 59 -2.36 7.98 3.21
N SER A 60 -3.38 8.77 2.90
CA SER A 60 -3.38 10.20 3.22
C SER A 60 -3.26 10.41 4.73
N GLN A 61 -2.50 11.42 5.13
CA GLN A 61 -2.28 11.76 6.55
C GLN A 61 -1.74 10.61 7.41
N SER A 62 -1.04 9.63 6.84
CA SER A 62 -0.61 8.43 7.56
C SER A 62 0.78 8.53 8.23
N ASN A 63 1.28 9.76 8.42
CA ASN A 63 2.58 10.09 9.01
C ASN A 63 3.73 9.15 8.58
N ILE A 64 3.83 8.86 7.27
CA ILE A 64 4.84 7.99 6.71
C ILE A 64 6.14 8.78 6.54
N PRO A 65 7.30 8.28 7.04
CA PRO A 65 8.59 8.92 6.82
C PRO A 65 8.93 9.03 5.32
N GLU A 66 9.59 10.11 4.91
CA GLU A 66 9.93 10.36 3.50
C GLU A 66 10.75 9.22 2.87
N HIS A 67 11.73 8.68 3.59
CA HIS A 67 12.55 7.56 3.11
C HIS A 67 11.71 6.30 2.81
N LYS A 68 10.60 6.09 3.54
CA LYS A 68 9.64 5.00 3.27
C LYS A 68 8.76 5.31 2.08
N ILE A 69 8.33 6.57 1.93
CA ILE A 69 7.60 7.00 0.72
C ILE A 69 8.44 6.74 -0.53
N LYS A 70 9.75 7.04 -0.49
CA LYS A 70 10.68 6.74 -1.58
C LYS A 70 10.73 5.24 -1.89
N PHE A 71 10.89 4.41 -0.86
CA PHE A 71 10.88 2.95 -1.00
C PHE A 71 9.57 2.43 -1.60
N ILE A 72 8.41 2.92 -1.15
CA ILE A 72 7.09 2.56 -1.71
C ILE A 72 7.02 2.95 -3.17
N LYS A 73 7.50 4.14 -3.55
CA LYS A 73 7.54 4.60 -4.95
C LYS A 73 8.43 3.71 -5.82
N GLU A 74 9.61 3.33 -5.34
CA GLU A 74 10.51 2.41 -6.04
C GLU A 74 9.86 1.03 -6.25
N LYS A 75 9.26 0.47 -5.19
CA LYS A 75 8.48 -0.77 -5.29
C LYS A 75 7.29 -0.62 -6.24
N TYR A 76 6.56 0.48 -6.18
CA TYR A 76 5.44 0.78 -7.07
C TYR A 76 5.85 0.91 -8.55
N GLN A 77 7.07 1.40 -8.82
CA GLN A 77 7.61 1.38 -10.18
C GLN A 77 7.88 -0.04 -10.65
N ALA A 78 8.47 -0.86 -9.78
CA ALA A 78 8.70 -2.29 -10.03
C ALA A 78 7.41 -3.14 -10.04
N LEU A 79 6.29 -2.57 -9.56
CA LEU A 79 5.00 -3.23 -9.61
C LEU A 79 4.48 -3.32 -11.03
N PRO A 80 3.56 -4.26 -11.25
CA PRO A 80 3.11 -4.57 -12.57
C PRO A 80 1.68 -4.15 -12.85
N SER A 81 1.36 -4.04 -14.13
CA SER A 81 0.02 -3.67 -14.55
C SER A 81 -0.99 -4.81 -14.30
N PRO A 82 -2.18 -4.54 -13.73
CA PRO A 82 -2.71 -3.22 -13.37
C PRO A 82 -2.20 -2.73 -12.01
N LYS A 83 -1.65 -1.51 -11.98
CA LYS A 83 -1.13 -0.88 -10.75
C LYS A 83 -2.28 -0.36 -9.87
N PRO A 84 -2.17 -0.46 -8.54
CA PRO A 84 -3.15 0.14 -7.65
C PRO A 84 -3.11 1.67 -7.70
N LYS A 85 -4.26 2.30 -7.55
CA LYS A 85 -4.33 3.73 -7.28
C LYS A 85 -3.92 4.00 -5.84
N ILE A 86 -2.74 4.60 -5.61
CA ILE A 86 -2.33 5.02 -4.26
C ILE A 86 -2.57 6.52 -4.09
N GLU A 87 -3.17 6.91 -2.97
CA GLU A 87 -3.43 8.29 -2.59
C GLU A 87 -2.68 8.65 -1.31
N GLY A 88 -2.24 9.91 -1.17
CA GLY A 88 -1.69 10.42 0.08
C GLY A 88 -0.17 10.36 0.27
N ILE A 89 0.59 9.78 -0.68
CA ILE A 89 2.07 9.73 -0.64
C ILE A 89 2.75 10.64 -1.70
N GLY A 90 2.02 11.66 -2.17
CA GLY A 90 2.44 12.58 -3.23
C GLY A 90 2.38 11.96 -4.64
N SER A 91 2.87 12.71 -5.65
CA SER A 91 2.81 12.28 -7.05
C SER A 91 3.61 10.99 -7.28
N MET A 92 3.01 10.02 -7.98
CA MET A 92 3.62 8.72 -8.30
C MET A 92 4.12 8.70 -9.74
N PRO A 93 5.36 8.24 -9.97
CA PRO A 93 5.92 8.16 -11.31
C PRO A 93 5.24 7.08 -12.15
N SER A 94 4.96 7.40 -13.40
CA SER A 94 4.33 6.54 -14.41
C SER A 94 5.38 5.74 -15.18
N SER A 95 5.47 4.41 -14.98
CA SER A 95 6.30 3.54 -15.85
C SER A 95 5.81 2.09 -15.92
N ASN A 96 5.99 1.51 -17.11
CA ASN A 96 5.63 0.17 -17.60
C ASN A 96 6.67 -0.89 -17.22
N THR A 97 6.24 -2.09 -16.79
CA THR A 97 6.65 -3.46 -17.20
C THR A 97 5.97 -4.50 -16.26
N ARG A 98 5.87 -5.76 -16.70
CA ARG A 98 4.92 -6.85 -16.28
C ARG A 98 5.23 -7.52 -14.93
N CYS A 99 4.21 -8.12 -14.30
CA CYS A 99 4.35 -8.85 -13.01
C CYS A 99 4.93 -10.20 -13.31
N VAL A 100 5.97 -10.58 -12.60
CA VAL A 100 6.20 -11.98 -12.32
C VAL A 100 5.91 -12.15 -10.84
N MET A 101 4.79 -12.81 -10.54
CA MET A 101 4.59 -13.38 -9.21
C MET A 101 5.69 -14.43 -9.05
N GLN A 102 6.64 -14.19 -8.15
CA GLN A 102 7.61 -15.19 -7.70
C GLN A 102 6.94 -16.10 -6.68
#